data_AF-A0A2E5ERT2-F1
#
_entry.id   AF-A0A2E5ERT2-F1
#
_cell.length_a   1.000
_cell.length_b   1.000
_cell.length_c   1.000
_cell.angle_alpha   90.00
_cell.angle_beta   90.00
_cell.angle_gamma   90.00
#
_symmetry.space_group_name_H-M   'P 1'
#
loop_
_entity.id
_entity.type
_entity.pdbx_description
1 polymer ?
#
loop_
_entity_poly.entity_id
_entity_poly.type
_entity_poly.pdbx_seq_one_letter_code
_entity_poly.pdbx_strand_id
1 'polypeptide(L)'
;MEIWPHDLNRPIIEPLDVPECPIDSRNASNLKYKVDMEATNPPSEPNSPKFRKPLLVFVLGSVAGVIIWMLGPVLFGKKEIWDAGVGKYLLLLTIGNFLVSMISPKHCYVASFGLYSGQLAYLFTAFPLSPFFVLGTLLLGVYSLVSTVGGLILVLSSAVKKRASRKA
;
A
#
# COMPACT_ATOMS: atom_id res chain seq x y z
N MET A 1 32.13 72.40 4.31
CA MET A 1 33.53 72.26 4.77
C MET A 1 33.44 72.09 6.27
N GLU A 2 33.16 70.87 6.73
CA GLU A 2 32.94 70.56 8.14
C GLU A 2 34.09 69.72 8.64
N ILE A 3 34.74 70.24 9.67
CA ILE A 3 35.91 69.70 10.36
C ILE A 3 35.36 68.82 11.49
N TRP A 4 35.60 67.51 11.41
CA TRP A 4 35.32 66.59 12.52
C TRP A 4 36.57 66.44 13.40
N PRO A 5 36.44 66.54 14.74
CA PRO A 5 37.57 66.43 15.65
C PRO A 5 37.91 64.96 15.95
N HIS A 6 39.21 64.74 16.16
CA HIS A 6 39.84 63.50 16.57
C HIS A 6 39.31 63.01 17.93
N ASP A 7 38.70 61.82 17.94
CA ASP A 7 38.47 61.07 19.17
C ASP A 7 39.66 60.12 19.41
N LEU A 8 40.62 60.62 20.20
CA LEU A 8 41.79 59.91 20.71
C LEU A 8 41.43 59.29 22.05
N ASN A 9 40.70 58.18 22.05
CA ASN A 9 40.60 57.35 23.25
C ASN A 9 40.33 55.88 22.90
N ARG A 10 41.37 55.20 22.38
CA ARG A 10 41.36 53.73 22.33
C ARG A 10 42.18 53.19 23.50
N PRO A 11 41.59 52.41 24.42
CA PRO A 11 42.35 51.71 25.44
C PRO A 11 43.30 50.72 24.75
N ILE A 12 44.56 50.73 25.20
CA ILE A 12 45.56 49.74 24.83
C ILE A 12 45.11 48.42 25.44
N ILE A 13 44.52 47.54 24.62
CA ILE A 13 44.22 46.17 25.01
C ILE A 13 45.55 45.41 24.96
N GLU A 14 46.11 45.14 26.14
CA GLU A 14 47.20 44.17 26.28
C GLU A 14 46.72 42.82 25.72
N PRO A 15 47.49 42.17 24.83
CA PRO A 15 47.14 40.83 24.36
C PRO A 15 47.18 39.89 25.56
N LEU A 16 45.99 39.46 26.00
CA LEU A 16 45.86 38.32 26.88
C LEU A 16 46.53 37.14 26.18
N ASP A 17 47.57 36.58 26.79
CA ASP A 17 48.14 35.28 26.44
C ASP A 17 47.04 34.23 26.58
N VAL A 18 46.34 33.99 25.47
CA VAL A 18 45.37 32.91 25.37
C VAL A 18 46.19 31.62 25.38
N PRO A 19 46.06 30.76 26.39
CA PRO A 19 46.73 29.47 26.37
C PRO A 19 46.25 28.74 25.12
N GLU A 20 47.19 28.32 24.27
CA GLU A 20 46.90 27.46 23.14
C GLU A 20 46.20 26.21 23.67
N CYS A 21 44.87 26.19 23.59
CA CYS A 21 44.12 24.97 23.85
C CYS A 21 44.65 23.92 22.87
N PRO A 22 45.09 22.74 23.35
CA PRO A 22 45.49 21.67 22.45
C PRO A 22 44.25 21.29 21.65
N ILE A 23 44.17 21.76 20.41
CA ILE A 23 43.17 21.30 19.45
C ILE A 23 43.56 19.84 19.19
N ASP A 24 42.85 18.94 19.87
CA ASP A 24 42.97 17.50 19.65
C ASP A 24 42.64 17.23 18.18
N SER A 25 43.69 17.00 17.40
CA SER A 25 43.64 16.72 15.96
C SER A 25 42.72 15.54 15.63
N ARG A 26 42.35 14.70 16.61
CA ARG A 26 41.34 13.65 16.44
C ARG A 26 39.91 14.17 16.27
N ASN A 27 39.58 15.36 16.76
CA ASN A 27 38.24 15.93 16.57
C ASN A 27 38.06 16.60 15.21
N ALA A 28 39.14 17.10 14.61
CA ALA A 28 39.10 17.74 13.29
C ALA A 28 38.79 16.74 12.15
N SER A 29 39.30 15.51 12.25
CA SER A 29 39.01 14.45 11.27
C SER A 29 37.58 13.93 11.36
N ASN A 30 37.03 13.80 12.57
CA ASN A 30 35.64 13.40 12.79
C ASN A 30 34.64 14.44 12.26
N LEU A 31 34.97 15.73 12.37
CA LEU A 31 34.11 16.79 11.84
C LEU A 31 34.09 16.79 10.30
N LYS A 32 35.25 16.56 9.67
CA LYS A 32 35.35 16.47 8.21
C LYS A 32 34.57 15.27 7.66
N TYR A 33 34.67 14.11 8.32
CA TYR A 33 33.90 12.92 7.93
C TYR A 33 32.38 13.13 8.05
N LYS A 34 31.92 13.89 9.06
CA LYS A 34 30.50 14.18 9.25
C LYS A 34 29.94 15.15 8.20
N VAL A 35 30.73 16.17 7.82
CA VAL A 35 30.34 17.14 6.79
C VAL A 35 30.29 16.49 5.41
N ASP A 36 31.23 15.60 5.10
CA ASP A 36 31.26 14.88 3.83
C ASP A 36 30.14 13.83 3.72
N MET A 37 29.67 13.26 4.85
CA MET A 37 28.50 12.36 4.85
C MET A 37 27.16 13.10 4.66
N GLU A 38 27.05 14.35 5.10
CA GLU A 38 25.80 15.12 4.99
C GLU A 38 25.57 15.61 3.53
N ALA A 39 26.66 15.87 2.79
CA ALA A 39 26.61 16.41 1.41
C ALA A 39 26.28 15.37 0.32
N THR A 40 26.23 14.08 0.66
CA THR A 40 25.96 12.98 -0.28
C THR A 40 24.65 12.25 -0.04
N ASN A 41 23.70 12.82 0.70
CA ASN A 41 22.35 12.25 0.70
C ASN A 41 21.72 12.55 -0.67
N PRO A 42 21.51 11.54 -1.54
CA PRO A 42 20.82 11.76 -2.80
C PRO A 42 19.42 12.33 -2.50
N PRO A 43 18.85 13.16 -3.40
CA PRO A 43 17.51 13.69 -3.23
C PRO A 43 16.59 12.53 -2.88
N SER A 44 15.94 12.62 -1.71
CA SER A 44 15.08 11.58 -1.19
C SER A 44 14.13 11.14 -2.29
N GLU A 45 14.28 9.90 -2.75
CA GLU A 45 13.44 9.36 -3.81
C GLU A 45 11.98 9.66 -3.47
N PRO A 46 11.20 10.21 -4.42
CA PRO A 46 9.83 10.63 -4.16
C PRO A 46 9.10 9.44 -3.54
N ASN A 47 8.73 9.57 -2.27
CA ASN A 47 8.10 8.54 -1.45
C ASN A 47 6.94 7.92 -2.24
N SER A 48 7.22 6.81 -2.94
CA SER A 48 6.19 6.16 -3.73
C SER A 48 5.13 5.69 -2.73
N PRO A 49 3.88 6.18 -2.85
CA PRO A 49 2.92 5.98 -1.77
C PRO A 49 2.65 4.48 -1.67
N LYS A 50 3.04 3.90 -0.53
CA LYS A 50 2.96 2.46 -0.22
C LYS A 50 1.55 1.87 -0.41
N PHE A 51 0.54 2.73 -0.52
CA PHE A 51 -0.88 2.40 -0.69
C PHE A 51 -1.35 2.07 -2.13
N ARG A 52 -0.55 2.25 -3.18
CA ARG A 52 -1.04 2.05 -4.57
C ARG A 52 -1.45 0.60 -4.87
N LYS A 53 -0.74 -0.38 -4.33
CA LYS A 53 -0.99 -1.80 -4.60
C LYS A 53 -2.30 -2.33 -3.98
N PRO A 54 -2.56 -2.16 -2.67
CA PRO A 54 -3.84 -2.61 -2.11
C PRO A 54 -5.03 -1.89 -2.73
N LEU A 55 -4.91 -0.59 -3.04
CA LEU A 55 -5.97 0.15 -3.74
C LEU A 55 -6.25 -0.43 -5.13
N LEU A 56 -5.21 -0.70 -5.92
CA LEU A 56 -5.37 -1.32 -7.24
C LEU A 56 -6.05 -2.70 -7.15
N VAL A 57 -5.62 -3.53 -6.18
CA VAL A 57 -6.21 -4.85 -5.93
C VAL A 57 -7.68 -4.74 -5.52
N PHE A 58 -8.02 -3.76 -4.68
CA PHE A 58 -9.39 -3.47 -4.30
C PHE A 58 -10.23 -3.08 -5.53
N VAL A 59 -9.76 -2.12 -6.33
CA VAL A 59 -10.48 -1.64 -7.53
C VAL A 59 -10.71 -2.78 -8.52
N LEU A 60 -9.68 -3.59 -8.79
CA LEU A 60 -9.80 -4.74 -9.69
C LEU A 60 -10.73 -5.83 -9.12
N GLY A 61 -10.69 -6.06 -7.80
CA GLY A 61 -11.65 -6.93 -7.13
C GLY A 61 -13.09 -6.45 -7.30
N SER A 62 -13.33 -5.15 -7.11
CA SER A 62 -14.64 -4.53 -7.31
C SER A 62 -15.14 -4.66 -8.74
N VAL A 63 -14.28 -4.37 -9.73
CA VAL A 63 -14.62 -4.55 -11.14
C VAL A 63 -14.94 -6.02 -11.45
N ALA A 64 -14.13 -6.96 -10.96
CA ALA A 64 -14.40 -8.39 -11.13
C ALA A 64 -15.74 -8.80 -10.50
N GLY A 65 -16.12 -8.22 -9.36
CA GLY A 65 -17.39 -8.50 -8.68
C GLY A 65 -18.59 -8.08 -9.52
N VAL A 66 -18.52 -6.88 -10.11
CA VAL A 66 -19.53 -6.38 -11.05
C VAL A 66 -19.61 -7.29 -12.28
N ILE A 67 -18.46 -7.64 -12.88
CA ILE A 67 -18.40 -8.48 -14.07
C ILE A 67 -19.02 -9.85 -13.82
N ILE A 68 -18.71 -10.48 -12.68
CA ILE A 68 -19.29 -11.78 -12.31
C ILE A 68 -20.82 -11.67 -12.34
N TRP A 69 -21.40 -10.65 -11.70
CA TRP A 69 -22.85 -10.42 -11.68
C TRP A 69 -23.46 -10.13 -13.04
N MET A 70 -22.80 -9.31 -13.86
CA MET A 70 -23.26 -9.03 -15.23
C MET A 70 -23.25 -10.28 -16.12
N LEU A 71 -22.26 -11.16 -15.95
CA LEU A 71 -22.15 -12.41 -16.71
C LEU A 71 -23.09 -13.50 -16.22
N GLY A 72 -23.64 -13.39 -15.00
CA GLY A 72 -24.53 -14.37 -14.41
C GLY A 72 -25.70 -14.83 -15.30
N PRO A 73 -26.52 -13.90 -15.78
CA PRO A 73 -27.63 -14.21 -16.68
C PRO A 73 -27.18 -14.90 -17.97
N VAL A 74 -26.03 -14.50 -18.51
CA VAL A 74 -25.49 -15.06 -19.75
C VAL A 74 -24.96 -16.48 -19.54
N LEU A 75 -24.27 -16.74 -18.43
CA LEU A 75 -23.63 -18.03 -18.15
C LEU A 75 -24.62 -19.08 -17.65
N PHE A 76 -25.63 -18.69 -16.88
CA PHE A 76 -26.50 -19.63 -16.17
C PHE A 76 -27.98 -19.52 -16.51
N GLY A 77 -28.40 -18.51 -17.29
CA GLY A 77 -29.81 -18.28 -17.61
C GLY A 77 -30.66 -17.93 -16.40
N LYS A 78 -30.04 -17.53 -15.28
CA LYS A 78 -30.71 -17.14 -14.03
C LYS A 78 -30.50 -15.65 -13.79
N LYS A 79 -31.55 -14.99 -13.29
CA LYS A 79 -31.50 -13.57 -12.97
C LYS A 79 -30.52 -13.28 -11.84
N GLU A 80 -30.49 -14.15 -10.84
CA GLU A 80 -29.60 -14.06 -9.68
C GLU A 80 -28.57 -15.18 -9.76
N ILE A 81 -27.29 -14.87 -9.56
CA ILE A 81 -26.22 -15.87 -9.74
C ILE A 81 -26.29 -16.98 -8.69
N TRP A 82 -26.71 -16.66 -7.47
CA TRP A 82 -26.82 -17.66 -6.42
C TRP A 82 -27.89 -18.72 -6.75
N ASP A 83 -28.88 -18.40 -7.59
CA ASP A 83 -29.90 -19.36 -8.07
C ASP A 83 -29.33 -20.38 -9.07
N ALA A 84 -28.15 -20.12 -9.65
CA ALA A 84 -27.46 -21.06 -10.52
C ALA A 84 -26.85 -22.24 -9.74
N GLY A 85 -26.85 -22.16 -8.41
CA GLY A 85 -26.30 -23.15 -7.49
C GLY A 85 -25.04 -22.65 -6.77
N VAL A 86 -25.01 -22.86 -5.45
CA VAL A 86 -23.95 -22.38 -4.55
C VAL A 86 -22.54 -22.77 -5.04
N GLY A 87 -22.36 -24.00 -5.52
CA GLY A 87 -21.05 -24.48 -5.98
C GLY A 87 -20.51 -23.74 -7.20
N LYS A 88 -21.36 -23.45 -8.20
CA LYS A 88 -20.94 -22.72 -9.42
C LYS A 88 -20.59 -21.27 -9.08
N TYR A 89 -21.36 -20.66 -8.19
CA TYR A 89 -21.12 -19.31 -7.75
C TYR A 89 -19.81 -19.18 -6.95
N LEU A 90 -19.59 -20.08 -5.98
CA LEU A 90 -18.34 -20.13 -5.22
C LEU A 90 -17.14 -20.34 -6.15
N LEU A 91 -17.25 -21.22 -7.14
CA LEU A 91 -16.18 -21.44 -8.12
C LEU A 91 -15.82 -20.15 -8.88
N LEU A 92 -16.81 -19.41 -9.37
CA LEU A 92 -16.58 -18.12 -10.05
C LEU A 92 -15.92 -17.09 -9.14
N LEU A 93 -16.37 -16.98 -7.88
CA LEU A 93 -15.75 -16.09 -6.91
C LEU A 93 -14.31 -16.48 -6.61
N THR A 94 -14.03 -17.78 -6.42
CA THR A 94 -12.68 -18.29 -6.20
C THR A 94 -11.77 -18.00 -7.39
N ILE A 95 -12.24 -18.21 -8.63
CA ILE A 95 -11.48 -17.90 -9.85
C ILE A 95 -11.24 -16.38 -9.94
N GLY A 96 -12.27 -15.55 -9.76
CA GLY A 96 -12.14 -14.10 -9.81
C GLY A 96 -11.13 -13.58 -8.79
N ASN A 97 -11.22 -14.08 -7.55
CA ASN A 97 -10.30 -13.68 -6.49
C ASN A 97 -8.87 -14.18 -6.73
N PHE A 98 -8.72 -15.40 -7.26
CA PHE A 98 -7.43 -15.95 -7.67
C PHE A 98 -6.77 -15.03 -8.71
N LEU A 99 -7.48 -14.69 -9.78
CA LEU A 99 -6.96 -13.84 -10.86
C LEU A 99 -6.55 -12.46 -10.36
N VAL A 100 -7.37 -11.80 -9.56
CA VAL A 100 -7.04 -10.48 -8.98
C VAL A 100 -5.86 -10.60 -8.00
N SER A 101 -5.81 -11.68 -7.21
CA SER A 101 -4.73 -11.93 -6.25
C SER A 101 -3.38 -12.25 -6.92
N MET A 102 -3.33 -12.59 -8.21
CA MET A 102 -2.06 -12.76 -8.94
C MET A 102 -1.22 -11.47 -8.96
N ILE A 103 -1.87 -10.30 -8.91
CA ILE A 103 -1.20 -9.00 -8.89
C ILE A 103 -0.51 -8.75 -7.54
N SER A 104 -1.16 -9.16 -6.45
CA SER A 104 -0.59 -9.05 -5.11
C SER A 104 -1.08 -10.17 -4.19
N PRO A 105 -0.38 -11.32 -4.16
CA PRO A 105 -0.81 -12.46 -3.35
C PRO A 105 -0.93 -12.10 -1.86
N LYS A 106 -0.04 -11.23 -1.37
CA LYS A 106 -0.06 -10.75 0.02
C LYS A 106 -1.35 -10.03 0.43
N HIS A 107 -2.09 -9.46 -0.53
CA HIS A 107 -3.29 -8.66 -0.28
C HIS A 107 -4.56 -9.36 -0.80
N CYS A 108 -4.59 -10.70 -0.81
CA CYS A 108 -5.75 -11.47 -1.25
C CYS A 108 -7.06 -11.15 -0.49
N TYR A 109 -6.97 -10.79 0.79
CA TYR A 109 -8.14 -10.33 1.56
C TYR A 109 -8.73 -9.02 1.00
N VAL A 110 -7.88 -8.13 0.47
CA VAL A 110 -8.31 -6.88 -0.15
C VAL A 110 -9.05 -7.13 -1.47
N ALA A 111 -8.60 -8.12 -2.25
CA ALA A 111 -9.29 -8.55 -3.47
C ALA A 111 -10.69 -9.11 -3.14
N SER A 112 -10.81 -9.86 -2.05
CA SER A 112 -12.08 -10.44 -1.57
C SER A 112 -13.05 -9.36 -1.09
N PHE A 113 -12.54 -8.34 -0.40
CA PHE A 113 -13.33 -7.18 0.01
C PHE A 113 -13.76 -6.34 -1.20
N GLY A 114 -12.88 -6.15 -2.18
CA GLY A 114 -13.23 -5.53 -3.47
C GLY A 114 -14.35 -6.29 -4.17
N LEU A 115 -14.22 -7.60 -4.34
CA LEU A 115 -15.26 -8.47 -4.90
C LEU A 115 -16.60 -8.26 -4.19
N TYR A 116 -16.62 -8.27 -2.86
CA TYR A 116 -17.83 -7.99 -2.09
C TYR A 116 -18.43 -6.61 -2.44
N SER A 117 -17.61 -5.55 -2.40
CA SER A 117 -18.04 -4.18 -2.69
C SER A 117 -18.60 -4.02 -4.11
N GLY A 118 -17.95 -4.61 -5.11
CA GLY A 118 -18.41 -4.55 -6.51
C GLY A 118 -19.74 -5.25 -6.72
N GLN A 119 -19.91 -6.44 -6.14
CA GLN A 119 -21.17 -7.17 -6.19
C GLN A 119 -22.29 -6.41 -5.48
N LEU A 120 -22.00 -5.82 -4.32
CA LEU A 120 -22.93 -5.00 -3.57
C LEU A 120 -23.37 -3.78 -4.38
N ALA A 121 -22.43 -3.09 -5.03
CA ALA A 121 -22.73 -1.95 -5.90
C ALA A 121 -23.62 -2.34 -7.09
N TYR A 122 -23.38 -3.52 -7.69
CA TYR A 122 -24.25 -4.04 -8.75
C TYR A 122 -25.66 -4.34 -8.22
N LEU A 123 -25.77 -5.00 -7.07
CA LEU A 123 -27.06 -5.29 -6.43
C LEU A 123 -27.89 -4.03 -6.15
N PHE A 124 -27.26 -2.96 -5.64
CA PHE A 124 -27.93 -1.69 -5.37
C PHE A 124 -28.39 -0.96 -6.64
N THR A 125 -27.73 -1.19 -7.78
CA THR A 125 -28.03 -0.48 -9.04
C THR A 125 -28.95 -1.26 -9.96
N ALA A 126 -28.88 -2.59 -9.95
CA ALA A 126 -29.61 -3.45 -10.89
C ALA A 126 -30.89 -4.07 -10.32
N PHE A 127 -31.10 -4.06 -8.99
CA PHE A 127 -32.24 -4.72 -8.36
C PHE A 127 -33.02 -3.80 -7.41
N PRO A 128 -34.36 -3.90 -7.37
CA PRO A 128 -35.15 -3.23 -6.35
C PRO A 128 -34.84 -3.80 -4.96
N LEU A 129 -34.87 -2.95 -3.94
CA LEU A 129 -34.64 -3.36 -2.55
C LEU A 129 -35.77 -4.28 -2.07
N SER A 130 -35.43 -5.53 -1.80
CA SER A 130 -36.33 -6.56 -1.24
C SER A 130 -36.24 -6.58 0.30
N PRO A 131 -37.28 -7.05 1.02
CA PRO A 131 -37.19 -7.30 2.46
C PRO A 131 -36.03 -8.23 2.85
N PHE A 132 -35.61 -9.12 1.93
CA PHE A 132 -34.48 -10.03 2.14
C PHE A 132 -33.12 -9.44 1.74
N PHE A 133 -33.05 -8.16 1.38
CA PHE A 133 -31.82 -7.52 0.93
C PHE A 133 -30.69 -7.65 1.95
N VAL A 134 -30.98 -7.39 3.24
CA VAL A 134 -29.97 -7.49 4.32
C VAL A 134 -29.43 -8.91 4.46
N LEU A 135 -30.30 -9.93 4.35
CA LEU A 135 -29.86 -11.32 4.40
C LEU A 135 -29.00 -11.66 3.17
N GLY A 136 -29.39 -11.18 1.99
CA GLY A 136 -28.63 -11.33 0.75
C GLY A 136 -27.24 -10.71 0.83
N THR A 137 -27.10 -9.51 1.40
CA THR A 137 -25.78 -8.87 1.56
C THR A 137 -24.90 -9.58 2.58
N LEU A 138 -25.48 -10.12 3.67
CA LEU A 138 -24.74 -10.93 4.62
C LEU A 138 -24.21 -12.23 3.99
N LEU A 139 -25.06 -12.95 3.23
CA LEU A 139 -24.66 -14.15 2.50
C LEU A 139 -23.58 -13.84 1.45
N LEU A 140 -23.73 -12.72 0.75
CA LEU A 140 -22.72 -12.22 -0.20
C LEU A 140 -21.37 -12.01 0.48
N GLY A 141 -21.37 -11.47 1.70
CA GLY A 141 -20.18 -11.31 2.53
C GLY A 141 -19.54 -12.65 2.86
N VAL A 142 -20.33 -13.63 3.31
CA VAL A 142 -19.86 -14.99 3.61
C VAL A 142 -19.24 -15.65 2.37
N TYR A 143 -19.91 -15.61 1.22
CA TYR A 143 -19.37 -16.18 -0.02
C TYR A 143 -18.09 -15.48 -0.49
N SER A 144 -18.03 -14.15 -0.35
CA SER A 144 -16.83 -13.38 -0.68
C SER A 144 -15.66 -13.72 0.26
N LEU A 145 -15.91 -14.00 1.54
CA LEU A 145 -14.88 -14.51 2.45
C LEU A 145 -14.40 -15.89 2.04
N VAL A 146 -15.30 -16.81 1.65
CA VAL A 146 -14.89 -18.14 1.15
C VAL A 146 -14.04 -18.03 -0.12
N SER A 147 -14.28 -17.02 -0.95
CA SER A 147 -13.46 -16.77 -2.14
C SER A 147 -11.98 -16.52 -1.83
N THR A 148 -11.62 -16.10 -0.60
CA THR A 148 -10.23 -15.88 -0.15
C THR A 148 -9.34 -17.10 -0.38
N VAL A 149 -9.92 -18.31 -0.40
CA VAL A 149 -9.22 -19.57 -0.70
C VAL A 149 -8.44 -19.46 -2.01
N GLY A 150 -9.00 -18.82 -3.05
CA GLY A 150 -8.30 -18.63 -4.33
C GLY A 150 -7.00 -17.85 -4.17
N GLY A 151 -7.03 -16.73 -3.44
CA GLY A 151 -5.83 -15.95 -3.16
C GLY A 151 -4.86 -16.64 -2.19
N LEU A 152 -5.36 -17.41 -1.22
CA LEU A 152 -4.54 -18.18 -0.29
C LEU A 152 -3.69 -19.23 -1.00
N ILE A 153 -4.23 -19.89 -2.04
CA ILE A 153 -3.46 -20.84 -2.88
C ILE A 153 -2.19 -20.15 -3.41
N LEU A 154 -2.31 -18.93 -3.96
CA LEU A 154 -1.17 -18.18 -4.48
C LEU A 154 -0.16 -17.78 -3.40
N VAL A 155 -0.64 -17.39 -2.22
CA VAL A 155 0.23 -17.10 -1.07
C VAL A 155 1.06 -18.33 -0.70
N LEU A 156 0.42 -19.49 -0.58
CA LEU A 156 1.06 -20.75 -0.24
C LEU A 156 2.09 -21.16 -1.32
N SER A 157 1.72 -21.13 -2.60
CA SER A 157 2.64 -21.42 -3.70
C SER A 157 3.87 -20.50 -3.69
N SER A 158 3.68 -19.21 -3.40
CA SER A 158 4.78 -18.25 -3.31
C SER A 158 5.71 -18.51 -2.11
N ALA A 159 5.16 -19.01 -0.99
CA ALA A 159 5.93 -19.36 0.19
C ALA A 159 6.78 -20.62 -0.04
N VAL A 160 6.21 -21.65 -0.69
CA VAL A 160 6.91 -22.89 -1.04
C VAL A 160 8.08 -22.59 -1.98
N LYS A 161 7.86 -21.80 -3.04
CA LYS A 161 8.92 -21.42 -3.99
C LYS A 161 10.09 -20.69 -3.31
N LYS A 162 9.80 -19.79 -2.38
CA LYS A 162 10.83 -19.08 -1.59
C LYS A 162 11.62 -20.01 -0.68
N ARG A 163 10.97 -21.00 -0.07
CA ARG A 163 11.65 -21.99 0.79
C ARG A 163 12.57 -22.90 -0.03
N ALA A 164 12.14 -23.34 -1.21
CA ALA A 164 12.95 -24.16 -2.10
C ALA A 164 14.23 -23.42 -2.56
N SER A 165 14.10 -22.16 -2.96
CA SER A 165 15.23 -21.33 -3.41
C SER A 165 16.26 -20.99 -2.33
N ARG A 166 15.95 -21.13 -1.04
CA ARG A 166 16.90 -20.89 0.06
C ARG A 166 17.74 -22.12 0.40
N LYS A 167 17.33 -23.29 -0.08
CA LYS A 167 17.99 -24.58 0.19
C LYS A 167 18.90 -25.02 -0.97
N ALA A 168 18.75 -24.39 -2.13
CA ALA A 168 19.66 -24.54 -3.28
C ALA A 168 20.76 -23.49 -3.17
#